data_AF-A0A1Y4QFN5-F1
#
_entry.id   AF-A0A1Y4QFN5-F1
#
_cell.length_a   1.000
_cell.length_b   1.000
_cell.length_c   1.000
_cell.angle_alpha   90.00
_cell.angle_beta   90.00
_cell.angle_gamma   90.00
#
_symmetry.space_group_name_H-M   'P 1'
#
loop_
_entity.id
_entity.type
_entity.pdbx_description
1 polymer ?
#
loop_
_entity_poly.entity_id
_entity_poly.type
_entity_poly.pdbx_seq_one_letter_code
_entity_poly.pdbx_strand_id
1 'polypeptide(L)' 'MRIQIVEPQNKIECGICKAEGDWIKRINIRGIQALYCIKCDTVTMFTKMPSKYVYKALKKETDNIKMAYYLHQAEDKDK' A
#
# COMPACT_ATOMS: atom_id res chain seq x y z
N MET A 1 -0.07 -8.23 -4.85
CA MET A 1 -0.87 -7.28 -4.07
C MET A 1 -2.08 -7.99 -3.46
N ARG A 2 -2.15 -8.05 -2.13
CA ARG A 2 -3.32 -8.51 -1.35
C ARG A 2 -4.21 -7.31 -1.01
N ILE A 3 -5.53 -7.50 -0.93
CA ILE A 3 -6.48 -6.44 -0.51
C ILE A 3 -7.15 -6.87 0.79
N GLN A 4 -7.16 -5.97 1.77
CA GLN A 4 -7.82 -6.12 3.06
C GLN A 4 -8.75 -4.93 3.28
N ILE A 5 -9.95 -5.18 3.80
CA ILE A 5 -10.87 -4.12 4.24
C ILE A 5 -10.90 -4.17 5.77
N VAL A 6 -10.66 -3.03 6.40
CA VAL A 6 -10.69 -2.86 7.86
C VAL A 6 -11.52 -1.64 8.23
N GLU A 7 -11.98 -1.59 9.46
CA GLU A 7 -12.54 -0.36 10.02
C GLU A 7 -11.45 0.72 10.12
N PRO A 8 -11.80 2.00 9.96
CA PRO A 8 -10.86 3.10 10.15
C PRO A 8 -10.17 3.01 11.51
N GLN A 9 -8.84 2.94 11.50
CA GLN A 9 -8.04 2.98 12.72
C GLN A 9 -7.34 4.32 12.83
N ASN A 10 -7.16 4.80 14.06
CA ASN A 10 -6.41 6.03 14.32
C ASN A 10 -4.89 5.87 14.07
N LYS A 11 -4.43 4.64 13.81
CA LYS A 11 -3.02 4.32 13.54
C LYS A 11 -2.77 4.03 12.07
N ILE A 12 -1.65 4.53 11.55
CA ILE A 12 -1.22 4.33 10.17
C ILE A 12 -0.28 3.12 10.14
N GLU A 13 -0.86 1.93 10.18
CA GLU A 13 -0.12 0.67 10.17
C GLU A 13 -0.68 -0.32 9.14
N CYS A 14 0.10 -1.33 8.78
CA CYS A 14 -0.39 -2.44 7.99
C CYS A 14 -1.32 -3.34 8.82
N GLY A 15 -2.55 -3.55 8.35
CA GLY A 15 -3.52 -4.46 8.99
C GLY A 15 -3.14 -5.95 8.99
N ILE A 16 -2.05 -6.35 8.30
CA ILE A 16 -1.55 -7.74 8.25
C ILE A 16 -0.25 -7.90 9.03
N CYS A 17 0.79 -7.15 8.65
CA CYS A 17 2.14 -7.34 9.20
C CYS A 17 2.54 -6.30 10.25
N LYS A 18 1.63 -5.37 10.59
CA LYS A 18 1.84 -4.32 11.60
C LYS A 18 3.05 -3.41 11.32
N ALA A 19 3.51 -3.35 10.07
CA ALA A 19 4.53 -2.40 9.66
C ALA A 19 4.00 -0.96 9.74
N GLU A 20 4.88 -0.03 10.09
CA GLU A 20 4.62 1.39 10.24
C GLU A 20 5.67 2.22 9.48
N GLY A 21 5.52 3.55 9.49
CA GLY A 21 6.50 4.48 8.93
C GLY A 21 6.67 4.32 7.42
N ASP A 22 7.92 4.25 6.96
CA ASP A 22 8.26 4.25 5.53
C ASP A 22 7.71 3.06 4.74
N TRP A 23 7.37 1.98 5.42
CA TRP A 23 6.72 0.82 4.82
C TRP A 23 5.28 1.09 4.39
N ILE A 24 4.64 2.15 4.92
CA ILE A 24 3.25 2.48 4.67
C ILE A 24 3.16 3.73 3.81
N LYS A 25 2.52 3.59 2.65
CA LYS A 25 2.23 4.70 1.74
C LYS A 25 0.74 4.92 1.65
N ARG A 26 0.32 6.17 1.85
CA ARG A 26 -1.06 6.60 1.62
C ARG A 26 -1.26 6.73 0.12
N ILE A 27 -2.29 6.07 -0.41
CA ILE A 27 -2.66 6.14 -1.82
C ILE A 27 -4.06 6.71 -1.96
N ASN A 28 -4.24 7.60 -2.92
CA ASN A 28 -5.52 8.17 -3.29
C ASN A 28 -5.62 8.19 -4.81
N ILE A 29 -6.35 7.24 -5.39
CA ILE A 29 -6.53 7.13 -6.84
C ILE A 29 -8.02 7.19 -7.14
N ARG A 30 -8.43 8.17 -7.94
CA ARG A 30 -9.85 8.33 -8.37
C ARG A 30 -10.82 8.36 -7.18
N GLY A 31 -10.40 8.98 -6.06
CA GLY A 31 -11.19 9.06 -4.82
C GLY A 31 -11.15 7.81 -3.94
N ILE A 32 -10.43 6.76 -4.34
CA ILE A 32 -10.21 5.57 -3.55
C ILE A 32 -9.03 5.81 -2.61
N GLN A 33 -9.32 6.07 -1.34
CA GLN A 33 -8.32 6.18 -0.29
C GLN A 33 -7.97 4.81 0.28
N ALA A 34 -6.67 4.49 0.34
CA ALA A 34 -6.17 3.29 0.95
C ALA A 34 -4.75 3.47 1.51
N LEU A 35 -4.31 2.52 2.33
CA LEU A 35 -2.91 2.37 2.73
C LEU A 35 -2.29 1.22 1.96
N TYR A 36 -1.12 1.44 1.38
CA TYR A 36 -0.30 0.40 0.77
C TYR A 36 0.89 0.08 1.67
N CYS A 37 1.03 -1.19 2.02
CA CYS A 37 2.20 -1.71 2.72
C CYS A 37 3.18 -2.32 1.73
N ILE A 38 4.35 -1.70 1.59
CA ILE A 38 5.44 -2.17 0.73
C ILE A 38 6.01 -3.50 1.24
N LYS A 39 6.11 -3.66 2.59
CA LYS A 39 6.73 -4.82 3.24
C LYS A 39 6.08 -6.14 2.87
N CYS A 40 4.74 -6.21 2.90
CA CYS A 40 3.98 -7.43 2.64
C CYS A 40 3.03 -7.32 1.44
N ASP A 41 3.21 -6.29 0.62
CA ASP A 41 2.44 -6.05 -0.61
C ASP A 41 0.91 -6.10 -0.40
N THR A 42 0.45 -5.40 0.64
CA THR A 42 -0.96 -5.38 1.05
C THR A 42 -1.55 -3.98 0.95
N VAL A 43 -2.72 -3.87 0.32
CA VAL A 43 -3.58 -2.68 0.33
C VAL A 43 -4.64 -2.83 1.40
N THR A 44 -4.65 -1.90 2.35
CA THR A 44 -5.65 -1.79 3.42
C THR A 44 -6.63 -0.67 3.06
N MET A 45 -7.90 -1.03 2.99
CA MET A 45 -9.03 -0.18 2.61
C MET A 45 -9.92 0.08 3.82
N PHE A 46 -10.42 1.32 3.94
CA PHE A 46 -11.34 1.72 5.03
C PHE A 46 -12.80 1.75 4.59
N THR A 47 -13.04 1.76 3.29
CA THR A 47 -14.39 1.72 2.70
C THR A 47 -14.59 0.36 2.05
N LYS A 48 -15.77 -0.24 2.29
CA LYS A 48 -16.12 -1.51 1.66
C LYS A 48 -16.29 -1.30 0.14
N MET A 49 -15.39 -1.87 -0.65
CA MET A 49 -15.45 -1.86 -2.11
C MET A 49 -15.12 -3.25 -2.69
N PRO A 50 -15.64 -3.59 -3.88
CA PRO A 50 -15.32 -4.84 -4.54
C PRO A 50 -13.82 -4.96 -4.84
N SER A 51 -13.17 -6.02 -4.36
CA SER A 51 -11.72 -6.21 -4.48
C SER A 51 -11.22 -6.17 -5.93
N LYS A 52 -12.02 -6.63 -6.91
CA LYS A 52 -11.68 -6.58 -8.34
C LYS A 52 -11.53 -5.15 -8.86
N TYR A 53 -12.38 -4.22 -8.37
CA TYR A 53 -12.33 -2.82 -8.75
C TYR A 53 -11.11 -2.13 -8.13
N VAL A 54 -10.91 -2.35 -6.83
CA VAL A 54 -9.75 -1.86 -6.08
C VAL A 54 -8.45 -2.33 -6.73
N TYR A 55 -8.36 -3.62 -7.09
CA TYR A 55 -7.20 -4.18 -7.75
C TYR A 55 -6.90 -3.47 -9.08
N LYS A 56 -7.90 -3.33 -9.96
CA LYS A 56 -7.72 -2.66 -11.26
C LYS A 56 -7.31 -1.20 -11.12
N ALA A 57 -7.84 -0.49 -10.11
CA ALA A 57 -7.54 0.92 -9.89
C ALA A 57 -6.13 1.13 -9.31
N LEU A 58 -5.72 0.28 -8.36
CA LEU A 58 -4.54 0.54 -7.53
C LEU A 58 -3.30 -0.26 -7.93
N LYS A 59 -3.44 -1.38 -8.65
CA LYS A 59 -2.32 -2.29 -8.93
C LYS A 59 -1.12 -1.59 -9.59
N LYS A 60 -1.39 -0.76 -10.60
CA LYS A 60 -0.34 -0.02 -11.31
C LYS A 60 0.42 0.92 -10.37
N GLU A 61 -0.31 1.64 -9.51
CA GLU A 61 0.29 2.58 -8.56
C GLU A 61 1.11 1.85 -7.50
N THR A 62 0.59 0.75 -6.95
CA THR A 62 1.33 -0.06 -5.97
C THR A 62 2.61 -0.66 -6.56
N ASP A 63 2.59 -1.05 -7.83
CA ASP A 63 3.77 -1.57 -8.52
C ASP A 63 4.83 -0.49 -8.71
N ASN A 64 4.42 0.73 -9.10
CA ASN A 64 5.34 1.87 -9.23
C ASN A 64 5.99 2.21 -7.88
N ILE A 65 5.19 2.28 -6.81
CA ILE A 65 5.69 2.56 -5.45
C ILE A 65 6.70 1.49 -5.01
N LYS A 66 6.35 0.21 -5.23
CA LYS A 66 7.22 -0.92 -4.87
C LYS A 66 8.52 -0.90 -5.67
N MET A 67 8.46 -0.61 -6.97
CA MET A 67 9.65 -0.52 -7.81
C MET A 67 10.56 0.63 -7.36
N ALA A 68 10.01 1.82 -7.15
CA ALA A 68 10.76 3.00 -6.69
C ALA A 68 11.46 2.73 -5.35
N TYR A 69 10.78 2.05 -4.42
CA TYR A 69 11.37 1.66 -3.14
C TYR A 69 12.60 0.77 -3.29
N TYR A 70 12.54 -0.25 -4.17
CA TYR A 70 13.69 -1.13 -4.38
C TYR A 70 14.83 -0.47 -5.16
N LEU A 71 14.52 0.45 -6.07
CA LEU A 71 15.54 1.23 -6.77
C LEU A 71 16.33 2.10 -5.79
N HIS A 72 15.66 2.84 -4.91
CA HIS A 72 16.33 3.63 -3.88
C HIS A 72 17.14 2.76 -2.91
N GLN A 73 16.62 1.60 -2.50
CA GLN A 73 17.41 0.66 -1.67
C GLN A 73 18.65 0.11 -2.38
N ALA A 74 18.62 -0.04 -3.71
CA ALA A 74 19.79 -0.47 -4.46
C ALA A 74 20.83 0.66 -4.51
N GLU A 75 20.40 1.89 -4.82
CA GLU A 75 21.26 3.08 -4.85
C GLU A 75 21.95 3.37 -3.50
N ASP A 76 21.27 3.10 -2.38
CA ASP A 76 21.83 3.29 -1.04
C ASP A 76 22.79 2.17 -0.62
N LYS A 77 22.75 0.99 -1.26
CA LYS A 77 23.70 -0.11 -0.99
C LYS A 77 25.00 0.01 -1.76
N ASP A 78 24.99 0.75 -2.86
CA ASP A 78 26.16 0.96 -3.72
C ASP A 78 26.97 2.22 -3.33
N LYS A 79 26.62 2.88 -2.21
CA LYS A 79 27.36 3.99 -1.58
C LYS A 79 28.10 3.54 -0.33
#